data_AF-A0A3D1LH21-F1
#
_entry.id   AF-A0A3D1LH21-F1
#
_cell.length_a   1.000
_cell.length_b   1.000
_cell.length_c   1.000
_cell.angle_alpha   90.00
_cell.angle_beta   90.00
_cell.angle_gamma   90.00
#
_symmetry.space_group_name_H-M   'P 1'
#
loop_
_entity.id
_entity.type
_entity.pdbx_description
1 polymer ?
#
loop_
_entity_poly.entity_id
_entity_poly.type
_entity_poly.pdbx_seq_one_letter_code
_entity_poly.pdbx_strand_id
1 'polypeptide(L)'
;ACRELTELTGATASTFSRLEKLGLITIWEQEVQPELLSPAQEAAQPPVLNDEQQAAFDGLCLQMQSQKPGAALLYGVTGSGKTAVYIRLIYEALKAGKSAILLVPEIS
;
A
#
# COMPACT_ATOMS: atom_id res chain seq x y z
N ALA A 1 -11.13 -16.22 -8.68
CA ALA A 1 -10.42 -17.49 -8.46
C ALA A 1 -10.20 -18.29 -9.77
N CYS A 2 -11.23 -18.82 -10.45
CA CYS A 2 -11.00 -19.64 -11.66
C CYS A 2 -10.45 -18.86 -12.89
N ARG A 3 -10.62 -17.54 -12.93
CA ARG A 3 -10.14 -16.71 -14.04
C ARG A 3 -8.61 -16.66 -14.13
N GLU A 4 -7.93 -16.43 -13.01
CA GLU A 4 -6.47 -16.39 -12.94
C GLU A 4 -5.85 -17.75 -13.26
N LEU A 5 -6.47 -18.85 -12.78
CA LEU A 5 -6.06 -20.21 -13.15
C LEU A 5 -6.29 -20.49 -14.64
N THR A 6 -7.35 -19.96 -15.25
CA THR A 6 -7.60 -20.06 -16.70
C THR A 6 -6.51 -19.32 -17.47
N GLU A 7 -6.10 -18.14 -17.01
CA GLU A 7 -5.04 -17.32 -17.62
C GLU A 7 -3.66 -18.00 -17.48
N LEU A 8 -3.33 -18.55 -16.31
CA LEU A 8 -2.03 -19.20 -16.06
C LEU A 8 -1.86 -20.54 -16.77
N THR A 9 -2.95 -21.30 -16.94
CA THR A 9 -2.88 -22.67 -17.49
C THR A 9 -3.39 -22.78 -18.93
N GLY A 10 -4.09 -21.76 -19.43
CA GLY A 10 -4.81 -21.81 -20.70
C GLY A 10 -6.03 -22.73 -20.72
N ALA A 11 -6.37 -23.36 -19.59
CA ALA A 11 -7.51 -24.27 -19.48
C ALA A 11 -8.83 -23.49 -19.34
N THR A 12 -9.92 -24.00 -19.92
CA THR A 12 -11.24 -23.39 -19.81
C THR A 12 -11.91 -23.68 -18.46
N ALA A 13 -12.89 -22.85 -18.08
CA ALA A 13 -13.74 -23.09 -16.90
C ALA A 13 -14.35 -24.51 -16.88
N SER A 14 -14.74 -25.03 -18.06
CA SER A 14 -15.27 -26.39 -18.21
C SER A 14 -14.27 -27.50 -17.86
N THR A 15 -12.96 -27.27 -18.03
CA THR A 15 -11.91 -28.20 -17.60
C THR A 15 -11.91 -28.33 -16.09
N PHE A 16 -12.01 -27.21 -15.36
CA PHE A 16 -12.08 -27.23 -13.89
C PHE A 16 -13.35 -27.92 -13.39
N SER A 17 -14.52 -27.62 -13.98
CA SER A 17 -15.76 -28.34 -13.64
C SER A 17 -15.67 -29.84 -13.91
N ARG A 18 -14.93 -30.27 -14.94
CA ARG A 18 -14.72 -31.69 -15.23
C ARG A 18 -13.80 -32.34 -14.20
N LEU A 19 -12.71 -31.68 -13.81
CA LEU A 19 -11.79 -32.18 -12.79
C LEU A 19 -12.50 -32.34 -11.44
N GLU A 20 -13.38 -31.40 -11.08
CA GLU A 20 -14.20 -31.49 -9.87
C GLU A 20 -15.18 -32.67 -9.93
N LYS A 21 -15.88 -32.85 -11.07
CA LYS A 21 -16.78 -34.02 -11.27
C LYS A 21 -16.05 -35.36 -11.25
N LEU A 22 -14.79 -35.39 -11.67
CA LEU A 22 -13.92 -36.58 -11.58
C LEU A 22 -13.38 -36.79 -10.15
N GLY A 23 -13.67 -35.91 -9.21
CA GLY A 23 -13.20 -35.98 -7.83
C GLY A 23 -11.70 -35.71 -7.68
N LEU A 24 -11.06 -35.11 -8.69
CA LEU A 24 -9.63 -34.83 -8.70
C LEU A 24 -9.28 -33.51 -8.00
N ILE A 25 -10.25 -32.60 -7.92
CA ILE A 25 -10.13 -31.32 -7.22
C ILE A 25 -11.42 -31.00 -6.46
N THR A 26 -11.36 -30.02 -5.57
CA THR A 26 -12.51 -29.41 -4.89
C THR A 26 -12.43 -27.90 -5.05
N ILE A 27 -13.55 -27.27 -5.41
CA ILE A 27 -13.63 -25.81 -5.56
C ILE A 27 -14.43 -25.26 -4.38
N TRP A 28 -13.88 -24.27 -3.68
CA TRP A 28 -14.60 -23.52 -2.65
C TRP A 28 -14.37 -22.02 -2.81
N GLU A 29 -15.30 -21.23 -2.30
CA GLU A 29 -15.14 -19.79 -2.16
C GLU A 29 -14.46 -19.49 -0.82
N GLN A 30 -13.38 -18.71 -0.87
CA GLN A 30 -12.72 -18.18 0.31
C GLN A 30 -12.89 -16.67 0.32
N GLU A 31 -13.52 -16.16 1.36
CA GLU A 31 -13.55 -14.73 1.62
C GLU A 31 -12.14 -14.31 2.05
N VAL A 32 -11.46 -13.56 1.20
CA VAL A 32 -10.14 -13.01 1.52
C VAL A 32 -10.37 -11.89 2.52
N GLN A 33 -10.34 -12.21 3.81
CA GLN A 33 -10.17 -11.18 4.82
C GLN A 33 -8.79 -10.57 4.59
N PRO A 34 -8.68 -9.25 4.34
CA PRO A 34 -7.38 -8.61 4.27
C PRO A 34 -6.69 -8.93 5.59
N GLU A 35 -5.50 -9.52 5.48
CA GLU A 35 -4.65 -9.75 6.63
C GLU A 35 -4.31 -8.36 7.17
N LEU A 36 -5.09 -7.89 8.15
CA LEU A 36 -4.77 -6.70 8.89
C LEU A 36 -3.50 -7.06 9.63
N LEU A 37 -2.35 -6.65 9.08
CA LEU A 37 -1.07 -6.72 9.77
C LEU A 37 -1.34 -6.22 11.19
N SER A 38 -1.21 -7.10 12.17
CA SER A 38 -1.27 -6.71 13.57
C SER A 38 -0.34 -5.52 13.72
N PRO A 39 -0.79 -4.39 14.30
CA PRO A 39 0.07 -3.21 14.42
C PRO A 39 1.40 -3.67 15.00
N ALA A 40 2.48 -3.41 14.26
CA ALA A 40 3.81 -3.88 14.64
C ALA A 40 4.02 -3.58 16.12
N GLN A 41 4.39 -4.60 16.91
CA GLN A 41 4.46 -4.53 18.37
C GLN A 41 5.49 -3.51 18.87
N GLU A 42 6.29 -2.93 17.97
CA GLU A 42 7.07 -1.72 18.20
C GLU A 42 6.81 -0.72 17.06
N ALA A 43 6.23 0.44 17.39
CA ALA A 43 6.13 1.54 16.45
C ALA A 43 7.55 2.01 16.10
N ALA A 44 8.03 1.66 14.90
CA ALA A 44 9.33 2.14 14.42
C ALA A 44 9.38 3.67 14.54
N GLN A 45 10.49 4.19 15.07
CA GLN A 45 10.66 5.63 15.19
C GLN A 45 10.66 6.27 13.79
N PRO A 46 10.06 7.46 13.65
CA PRO A 46 10.07 8.16 12.38
C PRO A 46 11.51 8.54 11.98
N PRO A 47 11.82 8.62 10.68
CA PRO A 47 13.14 9.03 10.22
C PRO A 47 13.49 10.43 10.72
N VAL A 48 14.79 10.64 10.99
CA VAL A 48 15.38 11.96 11.24
C VAL A 48 15.59 12.64 9.89
N LEU A 49 15.03 13.84 9.73
CA LEU A 49 15.15 14.63 8.50
C LEU A 49 16.35 15.57 8.60
N ASN A 50 17.01 15.84 7.48
CA ASN A 50 17.94 16.95 7.39
C ASN A 50 17.18 18.28 7.23
N ASP A 51 17.90 19.41 7.22
CA ASP A 51 17.28 20.75 7.21
C ASP A 51 16.38 20.98 5.99
N GLU A 52 16.81 20.57 4.79
CA GLU A 52 16.02 20.74 3.56
C GLU A 52 14.74 19.88 3.57
N GLN A 53 14.86 18.63 4.01
CA GLN A 53 13.74 17.71 4.14
C GLN A 53 12.77 18.18 5.24
N GLN A 54 13.29 18.73 6.34
CA GLN A 54 12.51 19.27 7.44
C GLN A 54 11.69 20.48 6.96
N ALA A 55 12.30 21.40 6.22
CA ALA A 55 11.57 22.54 5.64
C ALA A 55 10.44 22.10 4.71
N ALA A 56 10.69 21.10 3.85
CA ALA A 56 9.66 20.53 2.98
C ALA A 56 8.54 19.84 3.79
N PHE A 57 8.92 19.06 4.80
CA PHE A 57 8.00 18.39 5.70
C PHE A 57 7.11 19.39 6.45
N ASP A 58 7.68 20.47 7.00
CA ASP A 58 6.93 21.46 7.79
C ASP A 58 5.82 22.11 6.96
N GLY A 59 6.13 22.50 5.72
CA GLY A 59 5.15 23.06 4.79
C GLY A 59 4.04 22.06 4.43
N LEU A 60 4.41 20.81 4.13
CA LEU A 60 3.45 19.75 3.80
C LEU A 60 2.59 19.35 5.00
N CYS A 61 3.17 19.30 6.20
CA CYS A 61 2.49 18.96 7.43
C CYS A 61 1.45 20.02 7.81
N LEU A 62 1.81 21.31 7.67
CA LEU A 62 0.88 22.42 7.88
C LEU A 62 -0.31 22.35 6.91
N GLN A 63 -0.06 22.05 5.64
CA GLN A 63 -1.11 21.84 4.65
C GLN A 63 -2.00 20.62 5.00
N MET A 64 -1.43 19.52 5.46
CA MET A 64 -2.16 18.31 5.88
C MET A 64 -3.05 18.53 7.12
N GLN A 65 -2.67 19.46 7.99
CA GLN A 65 -3.44 19.83 9.18
C GLN A 65 -4.58 20.81 8.88
N SER A 66 -4.55 21.49 7.74
CA SER A 66 -5.65 22.32 7.26
C SER A 66 -6.93 21.49 7.05
N GLN A 67 -8.08 22.11 7.28
CA GLN A 67 -9.39 21.49 6.98
C GLN A 67 -9.73 21.48 5.48
N LYS A 68 -8.87 22.05 4.64
CA LYS A 68 -9.07 22.11 3.18
C LYS A 68 -8.21 21.07 2.47
N PRO A 69 -8.73 20.37 1.46
CA PRO A 69 -7.92 19.54 0.59
C PRO A 69 -6.80 20.35 -0.05
N GLY A 70 -5.62 19.73 -0.20
CA GLY A 70 -4.49 20.34 -0.86
C GLY A 70 -3.63 19.31 -1.58
N ALA A 71 -2.95 19.75 -2.62
CA ALA A 71 -1.97 18.96 -3.35
C ALA A 71 -0.60 19.65 -3.29
N ALA A 72 0.47 18.86 -3.34
CA ALA A 72 1.82 19.39 -3.37
C ALA A 72 2.72 18.44 -4.18
N LEU A 73 3.74 19.00 -4.81
CA LEU A 73 4.78 18.25 -5.52
C LEU A 73 6.08 18.35 -4.73
N LEU A 74 6.55 17.21 -4.19
CA LEU A 74 7.88 17.13 -3.58
C LEU A 74 8.92 16.85 -4.67
N TYR A 75 9.57 17.90 -5.16
CA TYR A 75 10.61 17.78 -6.18
C TYR A 75 11.97 17.48 -5.55
N GLY A 76 12.71 16.53 -6.13
CA GLY A 76 14.07 16.20 -5.72
C GLY A 76 14.65 15.09 -6.59
N VAL A 77 15.96 15.09 -6.77
CA VAL A 77 16.68 14.07 -7.55
C VAL A 77 16.60 12.68 -6.89
N THR A 78 16.92 11.62 -7.62
CA THR A 78 17.08 10.28 -7.04
C THR A 78 18.14 10.32 -5.93
N GLY A 79 17.89 9.64 -4.81
CA GLY A 79 18.79 9.65 -3.66
C GLY A 79 18.64 10.84 -2.70
N SER A 80 17.82 11.85 -3.01
CA SER A 80 17.61 13.02 -2.13
C SER A 80 16.81 12.72 -0.85
N GLY A 81 16.37 11.48 -0.65
CA GLY A 81 15.64 11.07 0.56
C GLY A 81 14.15 11.46 0.60
N LYS A 82 13.48 11.67 -0.54
CA LYS A 82 12.03 11.97 -0.60
C LYS A 82 11.17 10.97 0.20
N THR A 83 11.55 9.70 0.17
CA THR A 83 10.88 8.62 0.91
C THR A 83 10.85 8.89 2.43
N ALA A 84 11.90 9.49 2.99
CA ALA A 84 11.93 9.84 4.41
C ALA A 84 10.86 10.88 4.76
N VAL A 85 10.65 11.87 3.88
CA VAL A 85 9.58 12.88 4.03
C VAL A 85 8.20 12.21 3.94
N TYR A 86 7.99 11.28 2.99
CA TYR A 86 6.71 10.54 2.89
C TYR A 86 6.42 9.73 4.17
N ILE A 87 7.39 8.97 4.66
CA ILE A 87 7.25 8.17 5.87
C ILE A 87 6.96 9.06 7.08
N ARG A 88 7.63 10.22 7.19
CA ARG A 88 7.38 11.17 8.27
C ARG A 88 5.96 11.75 8.23
N LEU A 89 5.45 12.10 7.05
CA LEU A 89 4.07 12.57 6.88
C LEU A 89 3.05 11.50 7.24
N ILE A 90 3.28 10.25 6.79
CA ILE A 90 2.43 9.10 7.15
C ILE A 90 2.41 8.91 8.66
N TYR A 91 3.58 8.98 9.31
CA TYR A 91 3.68 8.86 10.76
C TYR A 91 2.84 9.93 11.49
N GLU A 92 2.97 11.21 11.11
CA GLU A 92 2.16 12.27 11.73
C GLU A 92 0.66 12.12 11.44
N ALA A 93 0.28 11.66 10.24
CA ALA A 93 -1.12 11.40 9.91
C ALA A 93 -1.71 10.30 10.81
N LEU A 94 -1.00 9.18 10.96
CA LEU A 94 -1.41 8.06 11.82
C LEU A 94 -1.44 8.48 13.30
N LYS A 95 -0.44 9.23 13.77
CA LYS A 95 -0.40 9.78 15.13
C LYS A 95 -1.58 10.71 15.41
N ALA A 96 -2.08 11.42 14.40
CA ALA A 96 -3.28 12.24 14.48
C ALA A 96 -4.59 11.45 14.33
N GLY A 97 -4.56 10.12 14.31
CA GLY A 97 -5.74 9.26 14.15
C GLY A 97 -6.33 9.27 12.74
N LYS A 98 -5.57 9.75 11.74
CA LYS A 98 -5.96 9.71 10.31
C LYS A 98 -5.41 8.45 9.65
N SER A 99 -5.90 8.15 8.44
CA SER A 99 -5.36 7.10 7.56
C SER A 99 -4.39 7.68 6.54
N ALA A 100 -3.49 6.86 6.02
CA ALA A 100 -2.60 7.21 4.91
C ALA A 100 -2.56 6.09 3.85
N ILE A 101 -2.39 6.48 2.59
CA ILE A 101 -2.19 5.56 1.46
C ILE A 101 -0.91 5.98 0.74
N LEU A 102 0.02 5.05 0.58
CA LEU A 102 1.23 5.24 -0.22
C LEU A 102 1.09 4.40 -1.50
N LEU A 103 1.02 5.08 -2.65
CA LEU A 103 0.97 4.41 -3.94
C LEU A 103 2.40 4.32 -4.50
N VAL A 104 2.80 3.11 -4.87
CA VAL A 104 4.05 2.83 -5.57
C VAL A 104 3.74 2.30 -6.96
N PRO A 105 4.59 2.56 -7.97
CA PRO A 105 4.42 1.94 -9.28
C PRO A 105 4.55 0.41 -9.16
N GLU A 106 3.83 -0.32 -10.00
CA GLU A 106 4.04 -1.77 -10.15
C GLU A 106 5.45 -2.04 -10.69
N ILE A 107 6.08 -3.11 -10.20
CA ILE A 107 7.33 -3.62 -10.78
C ILE A 107 6.94 -4.37 -12.05
N SER A 108 7.39 -3.89 -13.22
CA SER A 108 7.19 -4.58 -14.51
C SER A 108 8.19 -5.70 -14.74
#